data_AF-A0A3A1YJZ3-F1
#
_entry.id   AF-A0A3A1YJZ3-F1
#
_cell.length_a   1.000
_cell.length_b   1.000
_cell.length_c   1.000
_cell.angle_alpha   90.00
_cell.angle_beta   90.00
_cell.angle_gamma   90.00
#
_symmetry.space_group_name_H-M   'P 1'
#
loop_
_entity.id
_entity.type
_entity.pdbx_description
1 polymer ?
#
loop_
_entity_poly.entity_id
_entity_poly.type
_entity_poly.pdbx_seq_one_letter_code
_entity_poly.pdbx_strand_id
1 'polypeptide(L)'
;MGWLIYALLAAIFAALTAIFAKIGLNGINSDFATFIRTVFIVAITAAWVSYLGKWQSFSSITAKQWLFLFLSAAATGFSWLFYFKALQMGSASHVAPVDKLSVVFVAVFAFIFLGEKLNLREMGGLALIVIGVLVLTYKPAAKTTSASSLNDQESKVSQIQATTKAPTKETTEQSMPTSWHIPSSKDQK
;
A
#
# COMPACT_ATOMS: atom_id res chain seq x y z
N MET A 1 4.34 -12.64 30.90
CA MET A 1 4.80 -12.53 29.50
C MET A 1 3.72 -12.85 28.45
N GLY A 2 2.50 -13.26 28.80
CA GLY A 2 1.46 -13.57 27.80
C GLY A 2 0.92 -12.38 26.98
N TRP A 3 0.96 -11.15 27.52
CA TRP A 3 0.47 -9.94 26.84
C TRP A 3 1.19 -9.66 25.51
N LEU A 4 2.47 -10.04 25.41
CA LEU A 4 3.31 -9.78 24.24
C LEU A 4 2.85 -10.63 23.04
N ILE A 5 2.42 -11.87 23.30
CA ILE A 5 1.86 -12.76 22.27
C ILE A 5 0.55 -12.17 21.71
N TYR A 6 -0.35 -11.71 22.58
CA TYR A 6 -1.59 -11.05 22.15
C TYR A 6 -1.31 -9.75 21.38
N ALA A 7 -0.31 -8.97 21.78
CA ALA A 7 0.10 -7.75 21.08
C ALA A 7 0.69 -8.05 19.68
N LEU A 8 1.51 -9.09 19.55
CA LEU A 8 2.04 -9.53 18.26
C LEU A 8 0.93 -10.02 17.34
N LEU A 9 -0.01 -10.81 17.87
CA LEU A 9 -1.18 -11.25 17.11
C LEU A 9 -1.99 -10.05 16.64
N ALA A 10 -2.28 -9.09 17.53
CA ALA A 10 -2.96 -7.85 17.18
C ALA A 10 -2.23 -7.06 16.09
N ALA A 11 -0.89 -6.99 16.13
CA ALA A 11 -0.10 -6.32 15.11
C ALA A 11 -0.22 -6.98 13.72
N ILE A 12 -0.23 -8.32 13.66
CA ILE A 12 -0.44 -9.07 12.41
C ILE A 12 -1.84 -8.78 11.85
N PHE A 13 -2.87 -8.84 12.68
CA PHE A 13 -4.25 -8.53 12.27
C PHE A 13 -4.42 -7.07 11.84
N ALA A 14 -3.71 -6.13 12.47
CA ALA A 14 -3.69 -4.73 12.07
C ALA A 14 -3.02 -4.53 10.69
N ALA A 15 -1.94 -5.26 10.40
CA ALA A 15 -1.28 -5.22 9.10
C ALA A 15 -2.20 -5.80 8.00
N LEU A 16 -2.82 -6.97 8.23
CA LEU A 16 -3.78 -7.57 7.30
C LEU A 16 -4.98 -6.66 7.05
N THR A 17 -5.50 -6.05 8.12
CA THR A 17 -6.52 -5.01 8.06
C THR A 17 -6.15 -3.90 7.08
N ALA A 18 -4.93 -3.37 7.14
CA ALA A 18 -4.51 -2.27 6.28
C ALA A 18 -4.42 -2.69 4.81
N ILE A 19 -3.97 -3.92 4.55
CA ILE A 19 -3.89 -4.49 3.19
C ILE A 19 -5.29 -4.73 2.61
N PHE A 20 -6.17 -5.40 3.36
CA PHE A 20 -7.55 -5.66 2.93
C PHE A 20 -8.36 -4.38 2.79
N ALA A 21 -8.15 -3.39 3.66
CA ALA A 21 -8.70 -2.05 3.52
C ALA A 21 -8.28 -1.44 2.17
N LYS A 22 -6.99 -1.44 1.86
CA LYS A 22 -6.48 -0.88 0.60
C LYS A 22 -7.09 -1.55 -0.63
N ILE A 23 -7.24 -2.87 -0.60
CA ILE A 23 -7.82 -3.66 -1.70
C ILE A 23 -9.33 -3.43 -1.80
N GLY A 24 -10.06 -3.49 -0.67
CA GLY A 24 -11.52 -3.36 -0.60
C GLY A 24 -12.05 -1.95 -0.84
N LEU A 25 -11.19 -0.93 -0.72
CA LEU A 25 -11.52 0.44 -1.07
C LEU A 25 -11.43 0.75 -2.57
N ASN A 26 -10.90 -0.17 -3.39
CA ASN A 26 -10.79 0.06 -4.84
C ASN A 26 -12.19 0.06 -5.48
N GLY A 27 -12.59 1.22 -6.03
CA GLY A 27 -13.87 1.38 -6.74
C GLY A 27 -15.10 1.57 -5.85
N ILE A 28 -14.94 1.62 -4.53
CA ILE A 28 -16.03 1.83 -3.56
C ILE A 28 -15.74 3.07 -2.71
N ASN A 29 -16.77 3.84 -2.38
CA ASN A 29 -16.62 4.98 -1.48
C ASN A 29 -16.11 4.52 -0.10
N SER A 30 -15.12 5.23 0.44
CA SER A 30 -14.44 4.91 1.69
C SER A 30 -15.35 4.92 2.91
N ASP A 31 -16.35 5.81 2.91
CA ASP A 31 -17.31 5.91 4.00
C ASP A 31 -18.21 4.65 4.02
N PHE A 32 -18.59 4.14 2.84
CA PHE A 32 -19.40 2.94 2.69
C PHE A 32 -18.63 1.65 3.03
N ALA A 33 -17.37 1.54 2.58
CA ALA A 33 -16.52 0.40 2.94
C ALA A 33 -16.27 0.33 4.45
N THR A 34 -16.07 1.49 5.10
CA THR A 34 -15.94 1.58 6.56
C THR A 34 -17.22 1.14 7.25
N PHE A 35 -18.38 1.56 6.74
CA PHE A 35 -19.68 1.14 7.29
C PHE A 35 -19.85 -0.39 7.25
N ILE A 36 -19.65 -1.04 6.10
CA ILE A 36 -19.72 -2.51 5.99
C ILE A 36 -18.79 -3.18 6.99
N ARG A 37 -17.55 -2.66 7.11
CA ARG A 37 -16.56 -3.19 8.04
C ARG A 37 -17.03 -3.09 9.49
N THR A 38 -17.63 -1.96 9.89
CA THR A 38 -18.14 -1.80 11.27
C THR A 38 -19.27 -2.76 11.58
N VAL A 39 -20.18 -3.02 10.63
CA VAL A 39 -21.26 -4.02 10.80
C VAL A 39 -20.68 -5.41 11.06
N PHE A 40 -19.66 -5.80 10.28
CA PHE A 40 -18.96 -7.08 10.51
C PHE A 40 -18.28 -7.16 11.88
N ILE A 41 -17.62 -6.09 12.31
CA ILE A 41 -16.97 -6.04 13.63
C ILE A 41 -18.00 -6.17 14.75
N VAL A 42 -19.14 -5.49 14.64
CA VAL A 42 -20.24 -5.60 15.60
C VAL A 42 -20.77 -7.03 15.63
N ALA A 43 -20.99 -7.67 14.47
CA ALA A 43 -21.46 -9.04 14.40
C ALA A 43 -20.49 -10.03 15.06
N ILE A 44 -19.18 -9.93 14.77
CA ILE A 44 -18.15 -10.78 15.38
C ILE A 44 -18.08 -10.56 16.89
N THR A 45 -18.11 -9.30 17.33
CA THR A 45 -18.04 -8.96 18.77
C THR A 45 -19.29 -9.46 19.50
N ALA A 46 -20.49 -9.31 18.91
CA ALA A 46 -21.73 -9.82 19.48
C ALA A 46 -21.74 -11.34 19.57
N ALA A 47 -21.26 -12.04 18.54
CA ALA A 47 -21.10 -13.50 18.55
C ALA A 47 -20.13 -13.94 19.64
N TRP A 48 -19.00 -13.24 19.81
CA TRP A 48 -18.02 -13.51 20.85
C TRP A 48 -18.60 -13.31 22.27
N VAL A 49 -19.28 -12.19 22.52
CA VAL A 49 -19.93 -11.93 23.82
C VAL A 49 -21.01 -12.98 24.12
N SER A 50 -21.75 -13.40 23.10
CA SER A 50 -22.75 -14.47 23.21
C SER A 50 -22.13 -15.81 23.54
N TYR A 51 -21.02 -16.17 22.88
CA TYR A 51 -20.27 -17.39 23.16
C TYR A 51 -19.74 -17.42 24.60
N LEU A 52 -19.29 -16.28 25.13
CA LEU A 52 -18.82 -16.17 26.51
C LEU A 52 -19.98 -16.04 27.54
N GLY A 53 -21.22 -15.82 27.10
CA GLY A 53 -22.37 -15.57 27.98
C GLY A 53 -22.24 -14.30 28.83
N LYS A 54 -21.40 -13.33 28.42
CA LYS A 54 -21.04 -12.14 29.22
C LYS A 54 -21.93 -10.93 28.94
N TRP A 55 -23.17 -11.15 28.53
CA TRP A 55 -24.13 -10.07 28.34
C TRP A 55 -24.43 -9.41 29.69
N GLN A 56 -24.10 -8.14 29.81
CA GLN A 56 -24.39 -7.34 30.99
C GLN A 56 -25.67 -6.53 30.77
N SER A 57 -26.43 -6.31 31.85
CA SER A 57 -27.61 -5.45 31.80
C SER A 57 -27.20 -4.00 31.56
N PHE A 58 -27.85 -3.31 30.62
CA PHE A 58 -27.57 -1.90 30.31
C PHE A 58 -27.71 -0.96 31.52
N SER A 59 -28.48 -1.37 32.55
CA SER A 59 -28.66 -0.66 33.82
C SER A 59 -27.47 -0.78 34.78
N SER A 60 -26.59 -1.76 34.59
CA SER A 60 -25.38 -1.92 35.41
C SER A 60 -24.26 -0.93 35.08
N ILE A 61 -24.39 -0.20 33.97
CA ILE A 61 -23.40 0.75 33.48
C ILE A 61 -23.79 2.16 33.94
N THR A 62 -22.90 2.80 34.69
CA THR A 62 -23.08 4.16 35.21
C THR A 62 -23.12 5.20 34.07
N ALA A 63 -23.85 6.30 34.23
CA ALA A 63 -23.93 7.39 33.24
C ALA A 63 -22.54 7.94 32.82
N LYS A 64 -21.58 8.00 33.75
CA LYS A 64 -20.18 8.34 33.42
C LYS A 64 -19.54 7.32 32.48
N GLN A 65 -19.73 6.02 32.71
CA GLN A 65 -19.18 4.96 31.86
C GLN A 65 -19.79 5.04 30.46
N TRP A 66 -21.09 5.29 30.36
CA TRP A 66 -21.78 5.55 29.08
C TRP A 66 -21.17 6.75 28.34
N LEU A 67 -20.93 7.87 29.04
CA LEU A 67 -20.32 9.05 28.43
C LEU A 67 -18.91 8.75 27.91
N PHE A 68 -18.05 8.08 28.70
CA PHE A 68 -16.71 7.71 28.27
C PHE A 68 -16.72 6.68 27.13
N LEU A 69 -17.63 5.70 27.13
CA LEU A 69 -17.79 4.75 26.03
C LEU A 69 -18.22 5.47 24.74
N PHE A 70 -19.18 6.39 24.82
CA PHE A 70 -19.64 7.14 23.67
C PHE A 70 -18.53 8.04 23.11
N LEU A 71 -17.81 8.74 23.99
CA LEU A 71 -16.69 9.59 23.59
C LEU A 71 -15.56 8.78 22.94
N SER A 72 -15.24 7.60 23.49
CA SER A 72 -14.28 6.66 22.92
C SER A 72 -14.73 6.12 21.57
N ALA A 73 -16.02 5.76 21.44
CA ALA A 73 -16.58 5.26 20.19
C ALA A 73 -16.58 6.34 19.11
N ALA A 74 -16.96 7.57 19.45
CA ALA A 74 -16.90 8.72 18.55
C ALA A 74 -15.46 8.98 18.09
N ALA A 75 -14.50 9.04 19.03
CA ALA A 75 -13.08 9.23 18.70
C ALA A 75 -12.55 8.13 17.77
N THR A 76 -12.91 6.87 18.04
CA THR A 76 -12.52 5.72 17.20
C THR A 76 -13.15 5.80 15.81
N GLY A 77 -14.44 6.14 15.73
CA GLY A 77 -15.17 6.30 14.47
C GLY A 77 -14.59 7.41 13.60
N PHE A 78 -14.38 8.60 14.18
CA PHE A 78 -13.74 9.71 13.47
C PHE A 78 -12.33 9.36 12.99
N SER A 79 -11.52 8.73 13.84
CA SER A 79 -10.18 8.26 13.48
C SER A 79 -10.21 7.33 12.27
N TRP A 80 -11.12 6.35 12.26
CA TRP A 80 -11.25 5.42 11.14
C TRP A 80 -11.69 6.10 9.84
N LEU A 81 -12.65 7.03 9.90
CA LEU A 81 -13.08 7.79 8.72
C LEU A 81 -11.90 8.54 8.09
N PHE A 82 -11.10 9.25 8.90
CA PHE A 82 -9.91 9.94 8.40
C PHE A 82 -8.83 8.97 7.90
N TYR A 83 -8.63 7.85 8.59
CA TYR A 83 -7.66 6.82 8.20
C TYR A 83 -7.98 6.19 6.84
N PHE A 84 -9.24 5.81 6.61
CA PHE A 84 -9.67 5.22 5.34
C PHE A 84 -9.66 6.24 4.21
N LYS A 85 -10.02 7.50 4.49
CA LYS A 85 -9.84 8.60 3.53
C LYS A 85 -8.37 8.74 3.13
N ALA A 86 -7.45 8.69 4.10
CA ALA A 86 -6.02 8.73 3.85
C ALA A 86 -5.53 7.51 3.05
N LEU A 87 -6.05 6.30 3.33
CA LEU A 87 -5.76 5.09 2.55
C LEU A 87 -6.26 5.14 1.11
N GLN A 88 -7.36 5.87 0.83
CA GLN A 88 -7.79 6.10 -0.54
C GLN A 88 -6.85 7.03 -1.29
N MET A 89 -6.39 8.11 -0.66
CA MET A 89 -5.52 9.11 -1.28
C MET A 89 -4.05 8.70 -1.37
N GLY A 90 -3.54 7.93 -0.39
CA GLY A 90 -2.14 7.57 -0.25
C GLY A 90 -1.90 6.06 -0.20
N SER A 91 -0.70 5.59 -0.56
CA SER A 91 -0.37 4.15 -0.45
C SER A 91 -0.33 3.66 1.00
N ALA A 92 -0.74 2.41 1.25
CA ALA A 92 -0.75 1.82 2.60
C ALA A 92 0.63 1.90 3.28
N SER A 93 1.72 1.83 2.50
CA SER A 93 3.09 1.95 2.98
C SER A 93 3.46 3.34 3.53
N HIS A 94 2.74 4.40 3.13
CA HIS A 94 2.93 5.76 3.68
C HIS A 94 1.95 6.05 4.82
N VAL A 95 0.73 5.51 4.77
CA VAL A 95 -0.29 5.73 5.81
C VAL A 95 -0.02 4.88 7.05
N ALA A 96 0.52 3.66 6.91
CA ALA A 96 0.79 2.76 8.02
C ALA A 96 1.85 3.30 9.01
N PRO A 97 2.97 3.93 8.60
CA PRO A 97 3.87 4.59 9.54
C PRO A 97 3.21 5.75 10.30
N VAL A 98 2.39 6.56 9.62
CA VAL A 98 1.64 7.66 10.25
C VAL A 98 0.64 7.12 11.29
N ASP A 99 -0.02 6.00 11.03
CA ASP A 99 -0.86 5.30 12.00
C ASP A 99 -0.09 4.91 13.27
N LYS A 100 1.20 4.56 13.17
CA LYS A 100 2.03 4.24 14.33
C LYS A 100 2.40 5.45 15.19
N LEU A 101 2.33 6.67 14.67
CA LEU A 101 2.45 7.88 15.49
C LEU A 101 1.28 8.03 16.47
N SER A 102 0.15 7.32 16.27
CA SER A 102 -0.93 7.29 17.27
C SER A 102 -0.42 6.84 18.64
N VAL A 103 0.57 5.94 18.71
CA VAL A 103 1.19 5.48 19.96
C VAL A 103 1.85 6.64 20.72
N VAL A 104 2.41 7.61 19.99
CA VAL A 104 3.02 8.81 20.55
C VAL A 104 1.96 9.72 21.16
N PHE A 105 0.87 9.96 20.44
CA PHE A 105 -0.28 10.71 20.96
C PHE A 105 -0.92 10.02 22.16
N VAL A 106 -1.06 8.69 22.13
CA VAL A 106 -1.56 7.90 23.27
C VAL A 106 -0.64 8.07 24.48
N ALA A 107 0.67 8.00 24.33
CA ALA A 107 1.61 8.21 25.43
C ALA A 107 1.53 9.64 26.01
N VAL A 108 1.39 10.64 25.14
CA VAL A 108 1.18 12.05 25.58
C VAL A 108 -0.15 12.21 26.33
N PHE A 109 -1.23 11.63 25.82
CA PHE A 109 -2.52 11.68 26.50
C PHE A 109 -2.53 10.86 27.79
N ALA A 110 -1.85 9.72 27.86
CA ALA A 110 -1.69 8.95 29.10
C ALA A 110 -0.92 9.75 30.16
N PHE A 111 0.13 10.45 29.77
CA PHE A 111 0.85 11.36 30.67
C PHE A 111 -0.04 12.51 31.17
N ILE A 112 -0.79 13.16 30.28
CA ILE A 112 -1.62 14.33 30.62
C ILE A 112 -2.88 13.96 31.41
N PHE A 113 -3.64 12.97 30.95
CA PHE A 113 -4.95 12.62 31.51
C PHE A 113 -4.88 11.56 32.61
N LEU A 114 -3.95 10.61 32.50
CA LEU A 114 -3.81 9.49 33.43
C LEU A 114 -2.73 9.75 34.49
N GLY A 115 -1.84 10.72 34.26
CA GLY A 115 -0.75 11.05 35.19
C GLY A 115 0.35 9.98 35.25
N GLU A 116 0.40 9.08 34.26
CA GLU A 116 1.42 8.04 34.20
C GLU A 116 2.81 8.67 34.00
N LYS A 117 3.74 8.40 34.92
CA LYS A 117 5.12 8.87 34.81
C LYS A 117 5.87 7.99 33.82
N LEU A 118 6.07 8.53 32.62
CA LEU A 118 6.91 7.88 31.60
C LEU A 118 8.34 7.76 32.11
N ASN A 119 8.88 6.54 32.11
CA ASN A 119 10.26 6.27 32.47
C ASN A 119 11.20 6.72 31.32
N LEU A 120 12.46 7.04 31.61
CA LEU A 120 13.45 7.43 30.59
C LEU A 120 13.60 6.36 29.49
N ARG A 121 13.41 5.08 29.82
CA ARG A 121 13.42 3.98 28.85
C ARG A 121 12.22 4.02 27.89
N GLU A 122 11.04 4.36 28.40
CA GLU A 122 9.82 4.48 27.60
C GLU A 122 9.88 5.70 26.68
N MET A 123 10.40 6.82 27.20
CA MET A 123 10.67 8.01 26.39
C MET A 123 11.67 7.71 25.27
N GLY A 124 12.74 6.95 25.56
CA GLY A 124 13.70 6.50 24.56
C GLY A 124 13.07 5.62 23.49
N GLY A 125 12.23 4.65 23.88
CA GLY A 125 11.48 3.81 22.94
C GLY A 125 10.51 4.61 22.06
N LEU A 126 9.80 5.56 22.65
CA LEU A 126 8.86 6.44 21.94
C LEU A 126 9.59 7.33 20.92
N ALA A 127 10.72 7.92 21.33
CA ALA A 127 11.57 8.69 20.43
C ALA A 127 12.08 7.85 19.25
N LEU A 128 12.43 6.59 19.49
CA LEU A 128 12.88 5.66 18.45
C LEU A 128 11.76 5.32 17.46
N ILE A 129 10.52 5.17 17.93
CA ILE A 129 9.33 5.00 17.06
C ILE A 129 9.14 6.26 16.21
N VAL A 130 9.19 7.45 16.80
CA VAL A 130 9.05 8.73 16.08
C VAL A 130 10.12 8.86 15.00
N ILE A 131 11.39 8.61 15.36
CA ILE A 131 12.52 8.65 14.42
C ILE A 131 12.32 7.62 13.31
N GLY A 132 11.91 6.39 13.65
CA GLY A 132 11.63 5.34 12.66
C GLY A 132 10.53 5.74 11.68
N VAL A 133 9.44 6.33 12.15
CA VAL A 133 8.38 6.85 11.28
C VAL A 133 8.88 8.01 10.42
N LEU A 134 9.65 8.95 11.00
CA LEU A 134 10.23 10.06 10.25
C LEU A 134 11.14 9.57 9.14
N VAL A 135 12.01 8.59 9.39
CA VAL A 135 12.90 7.98 8.38
C VAL A 135 12.11 7.30 7.27
N LEU A 136 11.03 6.58 7.62
CA LEU A 136 10.16 5.94 6.62
C LEU A 136 9.34 6.95 5.81
N THR A 137 9.05 8.11 6.38
CA THR A 137 8.26 9.18 5.75
C THR A 137 9.13 10.17 4.96
N TYR A 138 10.39 10.37 5.37
CA TYR A 138 11.38 11.14 4.64
C TYR A 138 11.80 10.38 3.37
N LYS A 139 11.13 10.71 2.26
CA LYS A 139 11.60 10.37 0.92
C LYS A 139 12.73 11.34 0.52
N PRO A 140 13.83 10.85 -0.05
CA PRO A 140 14.23 11.26 -1.39
C PRO A 140 13.24 10.64 -2.37
N ALA A 141 12.66 11.44 -3.27
CA ALA A 141 11.80 10.92 -4.33
C ALA A 141 12.49 9.79 -5.13
N ALA A 142 11.67 8.88 -5.63
CA ALA A 142 11.95 7.83 -6.62
C ALA A 142 12.35 6.44 -6.09
N LYS A 143 11.39 5.52 -6.25
CA LYS A 143 11.60 4.23 -6.93
C LYS A 143 10.30 3.83 -7.61
N THR A 144 10.06 4.45 -8.76
CA THR A 144 9.18 3.91 -9.81
C THR A 144 9.91 2.73 -10.46
N THR A 145 10.15 1.64 -9.72
CA THR A 145 10.85 0.45 -10.22
C THR A 145 9.86 -0.51 -10.92
N SER A 146 9.01 0.04 -11.79
CA SER A 146 8.18 -0.81 -12.68
C SER A 146 7.99 -0.23 -14.08
N ALA A 147 8.42 1.00 -14.37
CA ALA A 147 8.35 1.59 -15.72
C ALA A 147 9.70 1.65 -16.44
N SER A 148 10.83 1.67 -15.72
CA SER A 148 12.17 1.68 -16.33
C SER A 148 12.59 0.33 -16.91
N SER A 149 12.07 -0.78 -16.36
CA SER A 149 12.37 -2.14 -16.84
C SER A 149 11.66 -2.49 -18.16
N LEU A 150 10.58 -1.79 -18.51
CA LEU A 150 9.87 -1.98 -19.77
C LEU A 150 10.50 -1.16 -20.90
N ASN A 151 10.96 0.07 -20.62
CA ASN A 151 11.59 0.93 -21.61
C ASN A 151 13.02 0.47 -21.99
N ASP A 152 13.76 -0.12 -21.05
CA ASP A 152 15.07 -0.74 -21.32
C ASP A 152 14.96 -2.04 -22.14
N GLN A 153 13.85 -2.77 -21.98
CA GLN A 153 13.54 -3.94 -22.82
C GLN A 153 13.12 -3.49 -24.23
N GLU A 154 12.25 -2.48 -24.37
CA GLU A 154 11.87 -1.94 -25.68
C GLU A 154 13.06 -1.37 -26.46
N SER A 155 13.93 -0.58 -25.81
CA SER A 155 15.14 -0.06 -26.48
C SER A 155 16.09 -1.16 -26.95
N LYS A 156 16.25 -2.26 -26.18
CA LYS A 156 17.07 -3.40 -26.59
C LYS A 156 16.41 -4.18 -27.73
N VAL A 157 15.09 -4.35 -27.72
CA VAL A 157 14.35 -5.01 -28.79
C VAL A 157 14.40 -4.19 -30.09
N SER A 158 14.26 -2.86 -30.01
CA SER A 158 14.40 -1.96 -31.17
C SER A 158 15.82 -1.92 -31.73
N GLN A 159 16.85 -1.98 -30.87
CA GLN A 159 18.27 -2.08 -31.29
C GLN A 159 18.54 -3.43 -31.99
N ILE A 160 18.07 -4.54 -31.42
CA ILE A 160 18.22 -5.88 -32.03
C ILE A 160 17.49 -5.94 -33.38
N GLN A 161 16.28 -5.36 -33.48
CA GLN A 161 15.54 -5.29 -34.73
C GLN A 161 16.20 -4.37 -35.78
N ALA A 162 16.80 -3.25 -35.36
CA ALA A 162 17.55 -2.36 -36.25
C ALA A 162 18.83 -3.01 -36.78
N THR A 163 19.55 -3.80 -35.96
CA THR A 163 20.71 -4.58 -36.41
C THR A 163 20.36 -5.83 -37.22
N THR A 164 19.09 -6.28 -37.19
CA THR A 164 18.62 -7.46 -37.94
C THR A 164 17.98 -7.09 -39.30
N LYS A 165 17.63 -5.80 -39.53
CA LYS A 165 17.05 -5.31 -40.78
C LYS A 165 17.96 -4.32 -41.51
N ALA A 166 18.96 -4.82 -42.26
CA ALA A 166 19.40 -4.32 -43.59
C ALA A 166 20.76 -4.96 -44.01
N PRO A 167 21.06 -5.07 -45.31
CA PRO A 167 20.37 -5.81 -46.36
C PRO A 167 21.29 -6.90 -46.95
N THR A 168 20.83 -8.14 -47.03
CA THR A 168 21.41 -9.09 -48.00
C THR A 168 20.85 -8.73 -49.36
N LYS A 169 21.51 -7.82 -50.08
CA LYS A 169 21.51 -7.74 -51.55
C LYS A 169 22.48 -6.68 -52.05
N GLU A 170 23.37 -7.16 -52.92
CA GLU A 170 24.02 -6.45 -54.03
C GLU A 170 25.08 -5.39 -53.68
N THR A 171 26.32 -5.64 -54.11
CA THR A 171 26.98 -4.88 -55.20
C THR A 171 28.42 -5.35 -55.33
N THR A 172 28.80 -5.94 -56.46
CA THR A 172 30.00 -5.53 -57.22
C THR A 172 29.82 -5.99 -58.67
N GLU A 173 28.95 -5.27 -59.38
CA GLU A 173 29.04 -5.15 -60.84
C GLU A 173 30.05 -4.03 -61.10
N GLN A 174 31.28 -4.39 -61.50
CA GLN A 174 32.25 -3.42 -61.99
C GLN A 174 33.08 -4.03 -63.11
N SER A 175 33.03 -3.36 -64.26
CA SER A 175 33.82 -3.52 -65.50
C SER A 175 33.35 -4.57 -66.53
N MET A 176 32.48 -4.13 -67.45
CA MET A 176 32.49 -4.63 -68.83
C MET A 176 33.67 -4.00 -69.59
N PRO A 177 34.38 -4.77 -70.44
CA PRO A 177 34.86 -4.28 -71.71
C PRO A 177 33.97 -4.82 -72.84
N THR A 178 33.79 -3.91 -73.78
CA THR A 178 32.95 -3.90 -74.97
C THR A 178 33.25 -5.05 -75.94
N SER A 179 32.23 -5.36 -76.75
CA SER A 179 32.21 -6.14 -77.99
C SER A 179 32.02 -7.65 -77.84
N TRP A 180 30.81 -8.12 -78.20
CA TRP A 180 30.65 -9.08 -79.30
C TRP A 180 29.20 -9.05 -79.83
N HIS A 181 29.11 -8.92 -81.15
CA HIS A 181 27.91 -8.94 -81.99
C HIS A 181 27.19 -10.29 -81.94
N ILE A 182 25.85 -10.25 -81.96
CA ILE A 182 25.00 -11.36 -82.42
C ILE A 182 24.11 -10.81 -83.55
N PRO A 183 24.18 -11.35 -84.78
CA PRO A 183 23.29 -10.94 -85.85
C PRO A 183 21.91 -11.57 -85.69
N SER A 184 20.90 -10.73 -85.91
CA SER A 184 19.49 -11.09 -86.06
C SER A 184 19.27 -11.91 -87.32
N SER A 185 18.48 -12.99 -87.21
CA SER A 185 17.68 -13.48 -88.34
C SER A 185 16.37 -14.08 -87.83
N LYS A 186 15.37 -13.23 -87.64
CA LYS A 186 14.01 -13.57 -88.08
C LYS A 186 13.99 -13.39 -89.59
N ASP A 187 13.71 -14.47 -90.32
CA ASP A 187 12.60 -14.55 -91.26
C ASP A 187 12.79 -15.70 -92.26
N GLN A 188 11.64 -16.13 -92.78
CA GLN A 188 11.41 -16.86 -94.04
C GLN A 188 11.23 -18.38 -93.95
N LYS A 189 9.93 -18.73 -93.93
CA LYS A 189 9.24 -19.75 -94.75
C LYS A 189 9.57 -21.23 -94.58
#